data_AF-A0A0G1EVT0-F1
#
_entry.id   AF-A0A0G1EVT0-F1
#
_cell.length_a   1.000
_cell.length_b   1.000
_cell.length_c   1.000
_cell.angle_alpha   90.00
_cell.angle_beta   90.00
_cell.angle_gamma   90.00
#
_symmetry.space_group_name_H-M   'P 1'
#
loop_
_entity.id
_entity.type
_entity.pdbx_description
1 polymer ?
#
loop_
_entity_poly.entity_id
_entity_poly.type
_entity_poly.pdbx_seq_one_letter_code
_entity_poly.pdbx_strand_id
1 'polypeptide(L)'
;MLDKQAKDKIIKKFKTHEADTGSAEVQIAILTEEVKRLTEHLKGHKKDFSSRRGLVKKVSQRRKLLKFLQRENESSFDELVKKLKLKVKLSAIPQELPEILEEGVSEVEE
;
A
#
# COMPACT_ATOMS: atom_id res chain seq x y z
N MET A 1 -7.89 13.26 5.87
CA MET A 1 -8.00 11.84 6.27
C MET A 1 -9.23 11.24 5.58
N LEU A 2 -9.26 9.93 5.31
CA LEU A 2 -10.46 9.30 4.77
C LEU A 2 -11.55 9.24 5.84
N ASP A 3 -12.79 9.58 5.47
CA ASP A 3 -13.93 9.48 6.38
C ASP A 3 -14.25 8.00 6.70
N LYS A 4 -14.82 7.74 7.88
CA LYS A 4 -15.13 6.38 8.33
C LYS A 4 -16.05 5.66 7.34
N GLN A 5 -17.07 6.35 6.81
CA GLN A 5 -17.99 5.76 5.84
C GLN A 5 -17.29 5.41 4.52
N ALA A 6 -16.31 6.22 4.10
CA ALA A 6 -15.53 5.96 2.90
C ALA A 6 -14.63 4.73 3.09
N LYS A 7 -14.01 4.58 4.27
CA LYS A 7 -13.21 3.39 4.61
C LYS A 7 -14.06 2.14 4.62
N ASP A 8 -15.22 2.16 5.29
CA ASP A 8 -16.11 1.01 5.38
C ASP A 8 -16.59 0.54 3.99
N LYS A 9 -16.86 1.48 3.08
CA LYS A 9 -17.21 1.15 1.68
C LYS A 9 -16.07 0.46 0.93
N ILE A 10 -14.81 0.86 1.19
CA ILE A 10 -13.64 0.21 0.58
C ILE A 10 -13.45 -1.18 1.17
N ILE A 11 -13.49 -1.30 2.50
CA ILE A 11 -13.36 -2.59 3.20
C ILE A 11 -14.41 -3.58 2.67
N LYS A 12 -15.68 -3.19 2.58
CA LYS A 12 -16.75 -4.05 2.04
C LYS A 12 -16.53 -4.52 0.61
N LYS A 13 -15.81 -3.74 -0.21
CA LYS A 13 -15.54 -4.07 -1.63
C LYS A 13 -14.34 -4.98 -1.82
N PHE A 14 -13.35 -4.91 -0.92
CA PHE A 14 -12.07 -5.59 -1.06
C PHE A 14 -11.82 -6.66 0.01
N LYS A 15 -12.75 -6.85 0.95
CA LYS A 15 -12.71 -7.92 1.95
C LYS A 15 -12.69 -9.29 1.27
N THR A 16 -11.81 -10.18 1.74
CA THR A 16 -11.75 -11.57 1.29
C THR A 16 -12.77 -12.46 2.03
N HIS A 17 -13.07 -12.13 3.28
CA HIS A 17 -14.05 -12.80 4.13
C HIS A 17 -14.80 -11.76 4.99
N GLU A 18 -15.88 -12.14 5.67
CA GLU A 18 -16.79 -11.17 6.31
C GLU A 18 -16.16 -10.33 7.43
N ALA A 19 -15.21 -10.90 8.18
CA ALA A 19 -14.49 -10.23 9.25
C ALA A 19 -13.16 -9.59 8.80
N ASP A 20 -12.87 -9.60 7.49
CA ASP A 20 -11.60 -9.12 6.97
C ASP A 20 -11.52 -7.59 7.02
N THR A 21 -10.65 -7.11 7.90
CA THR A 21 -10.37 -5.68 8.08
C THR A 21 -8.90 -5.35 7.86
N GLY A 22 -8.04 -6.37 7.75
CA GLY A 22 -6.59 -6.24 7.85
C GLY A 22 -5.82 -6.91 6.72
N SER A 23 -6.47 -7.59 5.78
CA SER A 23 -5.77 -8.21 4.64
C SER A 23 -4.99 -7.20 3.81
N ALA A 24 -3.97 -7.69 3.12
CA ALA A 24 -3.12 -6.86 2.26
C ALA A 24 -3.96 -6.16 1.18
N GLU A 25 -4.97 -6.83 0.65
CA GLU A 25 -5.91 -6.33 -0.36
C GLU A 25 -6.67 -5.10 0.15
N VAL A 26 -7.27 -5.21 1.34
CA VAL A 26 -8.03 -4.12 1.96
C VAL A 26 -7.11 -2.94 2.27
N GLN A 27 -5.93 -3.19 2.83
CA GLN A 27 -4.96 -2.14 3.14
C GLN A 27 -4.46 -1.40 1.89
N ILE A 28 -4.15 -2.14 0.82
CA ILE A 28 -3.70 -1.56 -0.47
C ILE A 28 -4.83 -0.70 -1.08
N ALA A 29 -6.07 -1.15 -1.00
CA ALA A 29 -7.22 -0.39 -1.50
C ALA A 29 -7.42 0.92 -0.73
N ILE A 30 -7.33 0.90 0.60
CA ILE A 30 -7.42 2.10 1.44
C ILE A 30 -6.27 3.07 1.12
N LEU A 31 -5.03 2.59 1.10
CA LEU A 31 -3.86 3.42 0.79
C LEU A 31 -3.96 4.04 -0.60
N THR A 32 -4.54 3.32 -1.56
CA THR A 32 -4.74 3.83 -2.93
C THR A 32 -5.68 5.02 -2.95
N GLU A 33 -6.82 4.95 -2.26
CA GLU A 33 -7.75 6.07 -2.19
C GLU A 33 -7.15 7.26 -1.42
N GLU A 34 -6.42 7.00 -0.34
CA GLU A 34 -5.74 8.06 0.42
C GLU A 34 -4.66 8.77 -0.40
N VAL A 35 -3.86 8.02 -1.17
CA VAL A 35 -2.85 8.56 -2.10
C VAL A 35 -3.52 9.41 -3.16
N LYS A 36 -4.64 8.96 -3.72
CA LYS A 36 -5.39 9.71 -4.74
C LYS A 36 -5.88 11.06 -4.20
N ARG A 37 -6.52 11.05 -3.04
CA ARG A 37 -7.05 12.27 -2.38
C ARG A 37 -5.94 13.24 -1.97
N LEU A 38 -4.83 12.73 -1.41
CA LEU A 38 -3.66 13.55 -1.06
C LEU A 38 -3.00 14.16 -2.30
N THR A 39 -2.91 13.39 -3.37
CA THR A 39 -2.35 13.87 -4.64
C THR A 39 -3.18 15.04 -5.19
N GLU A 40 -4.51 14.93 -5.14
CA GLU A 40 -5.42 16.01 -5.57
C GLU A 40 -5.28 17.26 -4.69
N HIS A 41 -5.22 17.09 -3.36
CA HIS A 41 -4.98 18.19 -2.43
C HIS A 41 -3.65 18.92 -2.74
N LEU A 42 -2.57 18.18 -2.96
CA LEU A 42 -1.25 18.74 -3.22
C LEU A 42 -1.13 19.46 -4.58
N LYS A 43 -2.05 19.23 -5.52
CA LYS A 43 -2.10 20.02 -6.77
C LYS A 43 -2.41 21.50 -6.50
N GLY A 44 -3.30 21.77 -5.53
CA GLY A 44 -3.62 23.13 -5.06
C GLY A 44 -2.59 23.68 -4.07
N HIS A 45 -1.98 22.82 -3.26
CA HIS A 45 -1.07 23.21 -2.19
C HIS A 45 0.40 22.81 -2.47
N LYS A 46 1.00 23.43 -3.49
CA LYS A 46 2.37 23.10 -3.95
C LYS A 46 3.47 23.26 -2.89
N LYS A 47 3.26 24.13 -1.90
CA LYS A 47 4.22 24.42 -0.81
C LYS A 47 4.01 23.53 0.43
N ASP A 48 3.04 22.62 0.44
CA ASP A 48 2.86 21.71 1.57
C ASP A 48 3.84 20.51 1.48
N PHE A 49 5.04 20.71 2.02
CA PHE A 49 6.10 19.71 2.04
C PHE A 49 5.85 18.59 3.05
N SER A 50 5.18 18.90 4.17
CA SER A 50 4.85 17.93 5.22
C SER A 50 3.88 16.87 4.71
N SER A 51 2.80 17.30 4.03
CA SER A 51 1.85 16.37 3.42
C SER A 51 2.48 15.59 2.26
N ARG A 52 3.40 16.20 1.50
CA ARG A 52 4.16 15.49 0.45
C ARG A 52 5.02 14.37 1.04
N ARG A 53 5.70 14.60 2.16
CA ARG A 53 6.44 13.55 2.88
C ARG A 53 5.51 12.42 3.34
N GLY A 54 4.32 12.77 3.85
CA GLY A 54 3.28 11.80 4.21
C GLY A 54 2.81 10.98 3.00
N LEU A 55 2.60 11.62 1.85
CA LEU A 55 2.24 10.96 0.60
C LEU A 55 3.30 9.94 0.17
N VAL A 56 4.59 10.33 0.18
CA VAL A 56 5.70 9.42 -0.18
C VAL A 56 5.72 8.20 0.73
N LYS A 57 5.55 8.37 2.05
CA LYS A 57 5.46 7.25 2.99
C LYS A 57 4.33 6.28 2.64
N LYS A 58 3.12 6.80 2.32
CA LYS A 58 1.97 5.97 1.93
C LYS A 58 2.20 5.21 0.62
N VAL A 59 2.81 5.86 -0.37
CA VAL A 59 3.18 5.21 -1.63
C VAL A 59 4.17 4.07 -1.40
N SER A 60 5.20 4.30 -0.57
CA SER A 60 6.18 3.26 -0.22
C SER A 60 5.56 2.10 0.54
N GLN A 61 4.68 2.37 1.51
CA GLN A 61 3.95 1.32 2.24
C GLN A 61 3.09 0.48 1.30
N ARG A 62 2.32 1.12 0.40
CA ARG A 62 1.52 0.42 -0.60
C ARG A 62 2.39 -0.45 -1.51
N ARG A 63 3.57 0.04 -1.93
CA ARG A 63 4.51 -0.74 -2.75
C ARG A 63 5.01 -1.99 -2.02
N LYS A 64 5.32 -1.89 -0.72
CA LYS A 64 5.72 -3.04 0.09
C LYS A 64 4.61 -4.09 0.19
N LEU A 65 3.37 -3.67 0.45
CA LEU A 65 2.22 -4.56 0.52
C LEU A 65 1.92 -5.23 -0.83
N LEU A 66 2.04 -4.50 -1.94
CA LEU A 66 1.89 -5.08 -3.28
C LEU A 66 2.97 -6.14 -3.56
N LYS A 67 4.23 -5.90 -3.17
CA LYS A 67 5.32 -6.87 -3.31
C LYS A 67 5.08 -8.10 -2.44
N PHE A 68 4.55 -7.91 -1.23
CA PHE A 68 4.16 -9.01 -0.33
C PHE A 68 3.03 -9.85 -0.96
N LEU A 69 1.94 -9.21 -1.37
CA LEU A 69 0.80 -9.90 -1.99
C LEU A 69 1.21 -10.65 -3.27
N GLN A 70 2.09 -10.07 -4.09
CA GLN A 70 2.61 -10.74 -5.29
C GLN A 70 3.40 -12.00 -4.95
N ARG A 71 4.19 -11.99 -3.86
CA ARG A 71 4.98 -13.15 -3.42
C ARG A 71 4.11 -14.26 -2.84
N GLU A 72 3.08 -13.88 -2.09
CA GLU A 72 2.23 -14.84 -1.37
C GLU A 72 1.11 -15.40 -2.26
N ASN A 73 0.50 -14.54 -3.08
CA ASN A 73 -0.63 -14.90 -3.93
C ASN A 73 -0.69 -14.03 -5.20
N GLU A 74 -0.07 -14.52 -6.26
CA GLU A 74 -0.01 -13.83 -7.56
C GLU A 74 -1.39 -13.61 -8.20
N SER A 75 -2.34 -14.55 -8.03
CA SER A 75 -3.69 -14.38 -8.60
C SER A 75 -4.46 -13.25 -7.91
N SER A 76 -4.38 -13.17 -6.58
CA SER A 76 -4.99 -12.08 -5.80
C SER A 76 -4.35 -10.73 -6.13
N PHE A 77 -3.02 -10.70 -6.34
CA PHE A 77 -2.32 -9.50 -6.80
C PHE A 77 -2.84 -9.03 -8.17
N ASP A 78 -2.94 -9.91 -9.15
CA ASP A 78 -3.42 -9.58 -10.49
C ASP A 78 -4.87 -9.06 -10.49
N GLU A 79 -5.75 -9.72 -9.72
CA GLU A 79 -7.12 -9.25 -9.54
C GLU A 79 -7.18 -7.86 -8.91
N LEU A 80 -6.37 -7.64 -7.87
CA LEU A 80 -6.35 -6.38 -7.15
C LEU A 80 -5.82 -5.25 -8.03
N VAL A 81 -4.75 -5.49 -8.78
CA VAL A 81 -4.17 -4.51 -9.72
C VAL A 81 -5.17 -4.14 -10.81
N LYS A 82 -5.89 -5.13 -11.36
CA LYS A 82 -6.98 -4.91 -12.34
C LYS A 82 -8.13 -4.09 -11.73
N LYS A 83 -8.59 -4.45 -10.52
CA LYS A 83 -9.67 -3.75 -9.80
C LYS A 83 -9.30 -2.30 -9.48
N LEU A 84 -8.06 -2.05 -9.03
CA LEU A 84 -7.57 -0.72 -8.66
C LEU A 84 -7.03 0.10 -9.83
N LYS A 85 -6.98 -0.48 -11.04
CA LYS A 85 -6.43 0.14 -12.27
C LYS A 85 -5.03 0.74 -12.04
N LEU A 86 -4.20 0.07 -11.25
CA LEU A 86 -2.87 0.55 -10.92
C LEU A 86 -1.91 0.28 -12.09
N LYS A 87 -1.21 1.31 -12.56
CA LYS A 87 -0.16 1.18 -13.59
C LYS A 87 1.16 0.75 -12.93
N VAL A 88 1.20 -0.44 -12.35
CA VAL A 88 2.46 -1.03 -11.88
C VAL A 88 3.01 -1.88 -13.01
N LYS A 89 4.25 -1.60 -13.46
CA LYS A 89 4.95 -2.54 -14.34
C LYS A 89 5.34 -3.75 -13.49
N LEU A 90 4.73 -4.92 -13.76
CA LEU A 90 5.07 -6.21 -13.13
C LEU A 90 6.59 -6.48 -13.11
N SER A 91 7.33 -5.91 -14.08
CA SER A 91 8.75 -6.11 -14.31
C SER A 91 9.70 -5.13 -13.59
N ALA A 92 9.21 -4.15 -12.82
CA ALA A 92 10.05 -3.10 -12.23
C ALA A 92 10.04 -3.07 -10.68
N ILE A 93 9.56 -4.14 -10.04
CA ILE A 93 9.73 -4.34 -8.61
C ILE A 93 10.97 -5.23 -8.45
N PRO A 94 12.14 -4.68 -8.06
CA PRO A 94 13.30 -5.51 -7.82
C PRO A 94 12.92 -6.58 -6.79
N GLN A 95 13.10 -7.85 -7.13
CA GLN A 95 12.80 -8.96 -6.23
C GLN A 95 13.71 -8.94 -5.00
N GLU A 96 14.89 -8.33 -5.11
CA GLU A 96 15.82 -8.14 -4.00
C GLU A 96 15.19 -7.30 -2.90
N LEU A 97 15.00 -7.94 -1.75
CA LEU A 97 14.87 -7.26 -0.47
C LEU A 97 16.28 -6.74 -0.14
N PRO A 98 16.46 -5.51 0.33
CA PRO A 98 17.78 -5.10 0.83
C PRO A 98 18.19 -6.09 1.91
N GLU A 99 19.33 -6.74 1.70
CA GLU A 99 20.04 -7.70 2.58
C GLU A 99 20.23 -7.15 4.01
N ILE A 100 20.13 -5.82 4.15
CA ILE A 100 20.23 -4.98 5.34
C ILE A 100 19.21 -5.30 6.46
N LEU A 101 18.37 -6.34 6.33
CA LEU A 101 17.47 -6.79 7.39
C LEU A 101 17.86 -8.13 8.01
N GLU A 102 18.83 -8.87 7.44
CA GLU A 102 19.32 -10.10 8.05
C GLU A 102 20.49 -9.88 9.02
N GLU A 103 21.29 -8.82 8.84
CA GLU A 103 22.44 -8.51 9.72
C GLU A 103 22.06 -7.82 11.05
N GLY A 104 20.77 -7.61 11.32
CA GLY A 104 20.31 -6.78 12.45
C GLY A 104 19.79 -7.51 13.69
N VAL A 105 19.87 -8.85 13.76
CA VAL A 105 19.28 -9.63 14.88
C VAL A 105 20.32 -10.45 15.66
N SER A 106 21.62 -10.26 15.43
CA SER A 106 22.67 -11.03 16.13
C SER A 106 23.43 -10.27 17.22
N GLU A 107 23.00 -9.07 17.64
CA GLU A 107 23.65 -8.35 18.75
C GLU A 107 22.65 -7.93 19.82
N VAL A 108 22.02 -8.92 20.45
CA VAL A 108 21.59 -8.80 21.85
C VAL A 108 21.84 -10.15 22.53
N GLU A 109 23.12 -10.48 22.74
CA GLU A 109 23.52 -11.41 23.79
C GLU A 109 24.53 -10.70 24.71
N GLU A 110 24.21 -10.78 26.01
CA GLU A 110 24.83 -10.23 27.24
C GLU A 110 24.82 -8.70 27.49
#